data_AF-A0A9W6UE63-F1
#
_entry.id   AF-A0A9W6UE63-F1
#
_cell.length_a   1.000
_cell.length_b   1.000
_cell.length_c   1.000
_cell.angle_alpha   90.00
_cell.angle_beta   90.00
_cell.angle_gamma   90.00
#
_symmetry.space_group_name_H-M   'P 1'
#
loop_
_entity.id
_entity.type
_entity.pdbx_description
1 polymer ?
#
loop_
_entity_poly.entity_id
_entity_poly.type
_entity_poly.pdbx_seq_one_letter_code
_entity_poly.pdbx_strand_id
1 'polypeptide(L)'
;MELTAPRYCEDSPNQIQITRALLAIVAHLDVISMVGFKKVNVPFSDDDFAELEAFVVGVCRFLIDEAGSDVKYRENMLKDANTPLTYAVRSGCYAIAKLFLDRGTDNFSKVQALWWAADIGDYDMIKFLLDNGADVQGTDGTTALTSAVHSRNYRIVKKLMAAGVDISRRDGSGRTAAEIAEFENLHRMAEMR
;
A
#
# COMPACT_ATOMS: atom_id res chain seq x y z
N MET A 1 33.12 -9.97 -12.67
CA MET A 1 31.67 -9.72 -12.51
C MET A 1 31.55 -8.45 -11.72
N GLU A 2 31.26 -7.34 -12.40
CA GLU A 2 31.02 -6.05 -11.75
C GLU A 2 29.78 -6.18 -10.86
N LEU A 3 30.00 -5.99 -9.56
CA LEU A 3 28.92 -5.75 -8.61
C LEU A 3 28.44 -4.32 -8.85
N THR A 4 27.45 -4.14 -9.72
CA THR A 4 26.73 -2.88 -9.83
C THR A 4 26.02 -2.61 -8.51
N ALA A 5 26.49 -1.62 -7.77
CA ALA A 5 25.86 -1.13 -6.54
C ALA A 5 24.36 -0.83 -6.79
N PRO A 6 23.48 -1.00 -5.78
CA PRO A 6 22.09 -0.62 -5.93
C PRO A 6 22.04 0.88 -6.22
N ARG A 7 21.28 1.26 -7.26
CA ARG A 7 21.09 2.65 -7.70
C ARG A 7 20.68 3.52 -6.49
N TYR A 8 21.63 4.26 -5.92
CA TYR A 8 21.29 5.56 -5.38
C TYR A 8 20.73 6.32 -6.57
N CYS A 9 19.47 6.72 -6.47
CA CYS A 9 18.82 7.55 -7.47
C CYS A 9 19.75 8.73 -7.80
N GLU A 10 19.85 9.11 -9.07
CA GLU A 10 20.61 10.26 -9.57
C GLU A 10 20.01 11.61 -9.09
N ASP A 11 19.30 11.58 -7.97
CA ASP A 11 18.46 12.67 -7.50
C ASP A 11 19.30 13.71 -6.78
N SER A 12 19.13 14.96 -7.20
CA SER A 12 19.78 16.09 -6.54
C SER A 12 19.31 16.22 -5.08
N PRO A 13 20.12 16.79 -4.17
CA PRO A 13 19.69 17.06 -2.79
C PRO A 13 18.37 17.82 -2.69
N ASN A 14 18.07 18.68 -3.67
CA ASN A 14 16.81 19.41 -3.77
C ASN A 14 15.62 18.46 -4.05
N GLN A 15 15.79 17.53 -4.99
CA GLN A 15 14.77 16.54 -5.34
C GLN A 15 14.47 15.58 -4.18
N ILE A 16 15.48 15.20 -3.39
CA ILE A 16 15.28 14.41 -2.17
C ILE A 16 14.43 15.19 -1.16
N GLN A 17 14.70 16.49 -0.97
CA GLN A 17 13.91 17.33 -0.06
C GLN A 17 12.46 17.48 -0.53
N ILE A 18 12.25 17.72 -1.83
CA ILE A 18 10.93 17.78 -2.46
C ILE A 18 10.17 16.46 -2.25
N THR A 19 10.84 15.34 -2.44
CA THR A 19 10.26 14.00 -2.26
C THR A 19 9.90 13.72 -0.80
N ARG A 20 10.72 14.17 0.15
CA ARG A 20 10.38 14.09 1.59
C ARG A 20 9.21 14.98 1.97
N ALA A 21 9.05 16.14 1.32
CA ALA A 21 7.89 17.00 1.51
C ALA A 21 6.61 16.34 1.00
N LEU A 22 6.65 15.70 -0.18
CA LEU A 22 5.55 14.88 -0.70
C LEU A 22 5.17 13.79 0.31
N LEU A 23 6.15 13.02 0.79
CA LEU A 23 5.91 11.97 1.79
C LEU A 23 5.25 12.50 3.06
N ALA A 24 5.73 13.62 3.60
CA ALA A 24 5.17 14.20 4.81
C ALA A 24 3.69 14.58 4.62
N ILE A 25 3.34 15.20 3.49
CA ILE A 25 1.95 15.59 3.18
C ILE A 25 1.03 14.35 3.13
N VAL A 26 1.44 13.30 2.42
CA VAL A 26 0.62 12.08 2.28
C VAL A 26 0.58 11.29 3.60
N ALA A 27 1.67 11.26 4.37
CA ALA A 27 1.71 10.65 5.69
C ALA A 27 0.82 11.39 6.70
N HIS A 28 0.70 12.71 6.61
CA HIS A 28 -0.23 13.46 7.44
C HIS A 28 -1.69 13.15 7.11
N LEU A 29 -2.04 12.92 5.83
CA LEU A 29 -3.38 12.42 5.47
C LEU A 29 -3.67 11.05 6.09
N ASP A 30 -2.69 10.14 6.08
CA ASP A 30 -2.78 8.84 6.75
C ASP A 30 -3.06 9.01 8.26
N VAL A 31 -2.30 9.87 8.94
CA VAL A 31 -2.53 10.16 10.37
C VAL A 31 -3.88 10.82 10.62
N ILE A 32 -4.33 11.75 9.77
CA ILE A 32 -5.64 12.39 9.91
C ILE A 32 -6.77 11.35 9.76
N SER A 33 -6.68 10.47 8.77
CA SER A 33 -7.61 9.34 8.55
C SER A 33 -7.54 8.29 9.67
N MET A 34 -6.40 8.17 10.36
CA MET A 34 -6.23 7.29 11.51
C MET A 34 -6.78 7.91 12.81
N VAL A 35 -6.69 9.23 12.99
CA VAL A 35 -7.04 9.95 14.23
C VAL A 35 -8.51 10.42 14.25
N GLY A 36 -9.08 10.87 13.13
CA GLY A 36 -10.52 10.92 12.92
C GLY A 36 -10.88 9.69 12.10
N PHE A 37 -11.74 8.76 12.50
CA PHE A 37 -13.18 8.90 12.39
C PHE A 37 -13.98 7.98 13.34
N LYS A 38 -13.32 7.20 14.21
CA LYS A 38 -14.04 6.28 15.13
C LYS A 38 -14.09 6.71 16.59
N LYS A 39 -13.38 7.76 17.02
CA LYS A 39 -13.29 8.09 18.46
C LYS A 39 -13.39 9.56 18.87
N VAL A 40 -13.21 10.52 17.97
CA VAL A 40 -13.37 11.95 18.31
C VAL A 40 -14.44 12.50 17.38
N ASN A 41 -15.58 12.86 17.94
CA ASN A 41 -16.75 13.35 17.21
C ASN A 41 -16.51 14.79 16.75
N VAL A 42 -15.60 14.98 15.77
CA VAL A 42 -15.29 16.29 15.19
C VAL A 42 -16.28 16.54 14.04
N PRO A 43 -17.00 17.67 14.01
CA PRO A 43 -18.05 17.92 13.04
C PRO A 43 -17.46 18.46 11.74
N PHE A 44 -16.85 17.58 10.96
CA PHE A 44 -16.53 17.87 9.56
C PHE A 44 -17.63 17.29 8.67
N SER A 45 -18.03 18.05 7.66
CA SER A 45 -18.93 17.54 6.62
C SER A 45 -18.13 16.71 5.60
N ASP A 46 -18.81 15.81 4.87
CA ASP A 46 -18.18 15.04 3.78
C ASP A 46 -17.59 15.98 2.70
N ASP A 47 -18.18 17.17 2.52
CA ASP A 47 -17.70 18.19 1.57
C ASP A 47 -16.36 18.80 2.00
N ASP A 48 -16.16 19.07 3.30
CA ASP A 48 -14.90 19.61 3.82
C ASP A 48 -13.72 18.64 3.58
N PHE A 49 -14.00 17.33 3.63
CA PHE A 49 -12.99 16.31 3.34
C PHE A 49 -12.68 16.21 1.85
N ALA A 50 -13.70 16.32 0.99
CA ALA A 50 -13.50 16.30 -0.46
C ALA A 50 -12.65 17.49 -0.94
N GLU A 51 -12.85 18.68 -0.35
CA GLU A 51 -12.02 19.85 -0.65
C GLU A 51 -10.57 19.68 -0.21
N LEU A 52 -10.34 19.14 0.99
CA LEU A 52 -9.00 18.85 1.49
C LEU A 52 -8.30 17.79 0.62
N GLU A 53 -9.01 16.72 0.24
CA GLU A 53 -8.48 15.68 -0.65
C GLU A 53 -8.11 16.28 -2.02
N ALA A 54 -8.99 17.08 -2.61
CA ALA A 54 -8.72 17.75 -3.89
C ALA A 54 -7.51 18.69 -3.82
N PHE A 55 -7.38 19.45 -2.73
CA PHE A 55 -6.22 20.31 -2.49
C PHE A 55 -4.93 19.48 -2.41
N VAL A 56 -4.91 18.41 -1.62
CA VAL A 56 -3.71 17.57 -1.49
C VAL A 56 -3.37 16.85 -2.79
N VAL A 57 -4.36 16.39 -3.55
CA VAL A 57 -4.15 15.84 -4.90
C VAL A 57 -3.50 16.89 -5.82
N GLY A 58 -3.93 18.16 -5.74
CA GLY A 58 -3.34 19.27 -6.49
C GLY A 58 -1.87 19.50 -6.12
N VAL A 59 -1.56 19.51 -4.81
CA VAL A 59 -0.19 19.66 -4.32
C VAL A 59 0.68 18.46 -4.74
N CYS A 60 0.19 17.23 -4.60
CA CYS A 60 0.91 16.02 -5.04
C CYS A 60 1.23 16.08 -6.53
N ARG A 61 0.26 16.50 -7.35
CA ARG A 61 0.45 16.68 -8.80
C ARG A 61 1.55 17.68 -9.09
N PHE A 62 1.51 18.86 -8.47
CA PHE A 62 2.55 19.87 -8.63
C PHE A 62 3.93 19.36 -8.23
N LEU A 63 4.04 18.71 -7.07
CA LEU A 63 5.32 18.19 -6.57
C LEU A 63 5.92 17.13 -7.52
N ILE A 64 5.08 16.31 -8.14
CA ILE A 64 5.54 15.28 -9.08
C ILE A 64 5.87 15.89 -10.45
N ASP A 65 4.96 16.66 -11.03
CA ASP A 65 5.05 17.14 -12.41
C ASP A 65 6.01 18.31 -12.58
N GLU A 66 5.97 19.26 -11.65
CA GLU A 66 6.71 20.52 -11.77
C GLU A 66 7.98 20.50 -10.92
N ALA A 67 7.92 19.89 -9.73
CA ALA A 67 9.05 19.87 -8.80
C ALA A 67 9.92 18.60 -8.89
N GLY A 68 9.51 17.59 -9.67
CA GLY A 68 10.30 16.39 -9.94
C GLY A 68 10.38 15.39 -8.79
N SER A 69 9.40 15.38 -7.88
CA SER A 69 9.32 14.39 -6.79
C SER A 69 9.29 12.96 -7.33
N ASP A 70 10.07 12.05 -6.72
CA ASP A 70 10.09 10.65 -7.12
C ASP A 70 8.96 9.85 -6.43
N VAL A 71 8.03 9.33 -7.22
CA VAL A 71 6.94 8.46 -6.75
C VAL A 71 7.39 7.07 -6.35
N LYS A 72 8.63 6.69 -6.67
CA LYS A 72 9.25 5.39 -6.35
C LYS A 72 10.12 5.45 -5.08
N TYR A 73 10.23 6.63 -4.48
CA TYR A 73 11.05 6.83 -3.31
C TYR A 73 10.62 5.90 -2.17
N ARG A 74 11.62 5.35 -1.49
CA ARG A 74 11.46 4.49 -0.33
C ARG A 74 12.10 5.17 0.86
N GLU A 75 11.35 5.29 1.94
CA GLU A 75 11.84 5.91 3.18
C GLU A 75 13.06 5.17 3.75
N ASN A 76 13.11 3.86 3.56
CA ASN A 76 14.22 3.00 3.95
C ASN A 76 14.31 1.77 3.02
N MET A 77 15.31 0.90 3.25
CA MET A 77 15.55 -0.30 2.46
C MET A 77 14.91 -1.56 3.05
N LEU A 78 14.01 -1.42 4.04
CA LEU A 78 13.32 -2.54 4.64
C LEU A 78 12.22 -3.07 3.72
N LYS A 79 11.76 -4.30 4.01
CA LYS A 79 10.69 -4.94 3.24
C LYS A 79 9.34 -4.25 3.41
N ASP A 80 9.15 -3.60 4.55
CA ASP A 80 7.96 -2.83 4.92
C ASP A 80 8.13 -1.32 4.68
N ALA A 81 9.13 -0.92 3.88
CA ALA A 81 9.43 0.49 3.63
C ALA A 81 8.20 1.26 3.16
N ASN A 82 7.96 2.42 3.79
CA ASN A 82 6.94 3.33 3.32
C ASN A 82 7.36 3.99 2.01
N THR A 83 6.39 4.11 1.12
CA THR A 83 6.48 4.76 -0.20
C THR A 83 5.31 5.73 -0.33
N PRO A 84 5.34 6.68 -1.29
CA PRO A 84 4.19 7.54 -1.53
C PRO A 84 2.89 6.75 -1.72
N LEU A 85 2.94 5.64 -2.48
CA LEU A 85 1.77 4.79 -2.72
C LEU A 85 1.26 4.10 -1.44
N THR A 86 2.13 3.61 -0.57
CA THR A 86 1.68 2.95 0.66
C THR A 86 1.00 3.93 1.61
N TYR A 87 1.45 5.17 1.70
CA TYR A 87 0.76 6.19 2.50
C TYR A 87 -0.61 6.55 1.92
N ALA A 88 -0.73 6.66 0.59
CA ALA A 88 -2.00 6.91 -0.07
C ALA A 88 -3.02 5.76 0.16
N VAL A 89 -2.54 4.51 0.18
CA VAL A 89 -3.38 3.35 0.48
C VAL A 89 -3.80 3.32 1.94
N ARG A 90 -2.87 3.56 2.87
CA ARG A 90 -3.18 3.55 4.30
C ARG A 90 -4.17 4.66 4.69
N SER A 91 -4.12 5.81 4.02
CA SER A 91 -5.09 6.88 4.20
C SER A 91 -6.46 6.62 3.57
N GLY A 92 -6.56 5.61 2.68
CA GLY A 92 -7.77 5.32 1.90
C GLY A 92 -7.99 6.25 0.70
N CYS A 93 -6.99 7.05 0.32
CA CYS A 93 -7.13 8.05 -0.74
C CYS A 93 -6.87 7.46 -2.13
N TYR A 94 -7.94 7.00 -2.78
CA TYR A 94 -7.90 6.45 -4.14
C TYR A 94 -7.40 7.44 -5.19
N ALA A 95 -7.74 8.73 -5.05
CA ALA A 95 -7.32 9.75 -6.01
C ALA A 95 -5.80 9.91 -6.05
N ILE A 96 -5.16 9.95 -4.87
CA ILE A 96 -3.70 10.03 -4.75
C ILE A 96 -3.05 8.71 -5.17
N ALA A 97 -3.61 7.56 -4.75
CA ALA A 97 -3.09 6.25 -5.15
C ALA A 97 -3.08 6.11 -6.69
N LYS A 98 -4.17 6.52 -7.35
CA LYS A 98 -4.28 6.55 -8.81
C LYS A 98 -3.25 7.49 -9.45
N LEU A 99 -3.10 8.71 -8.93
CA LEU A 99 -2.11 9.67 -9.42
C LEU A 99 -0.70 9.06 -9.41
N PHE A 100 -0.31 8.36 -8.35
CA PHE A 100 1.01 7.74 -8.26
C PHE A 100 1.18 6.58 -9.25
N LEU A 101 0.18 5.71 -9.36
CA LEU A 101 0.18 4.60 -10.32
C LEU A 101 0.29 5.09 -11.78
N ASP A 102 -0.45 6.15 -12.13
CA ASP A 102 -0.42 6.79 -13.45
C ASP A 102 0.96 7.39 -13.78
N ARG A 103 1.81 7.62 -12.77
CA ARG A 103 3.18 8.17 -12.90
C ARG A 103 4.28 7.13 -12.77
N GLY A 104 3.91 5.86 -12.93
CA GLY A 104 4.88 4.78 -13.13
C GLY A 104 5.53 4.30 -11.84
N THR A 105 4.77 4.23 -10.74
CA THR A 105 5.19 3.55 -9.51
C THR A 105 5.76 2.16 -9.80
N ASP A 106 6.83 1.80 -9.09
CA ASP A 106 7.52 0.52 -9.27
C ASP A 106 6.76 -0.67 -8.66
N ASN A 107 7.14 -1.90 -9.06
CA ASN A 107 6.45 -3.10 -8.61
C ASN A 107 6.53 -3.28 -7.08
N PHE A 108 7.66 -2.90 -6.47
CA PHE A 108 7.82 -2.98 -5.02
C PHE A 108 6.75 -2.16 -4.28
N SER A 109 6.58 -0.89 -4.66
CA SER A 109 5.60 -0.01 -4.01
C SER A 109 4.18 -0.54 -4.22
N LYS A 110 3.86 -1.11 -5.40
CA LYS A 110 2.55 -1.74 -5.68
C LYS A 110 2.30 -2.98 -4.82
N VAL A 111 3.30 -3.85 -4.68
CA VAL A 111 3.24 -5.03 -3.81
C VAL A 111 3.01 -4.60 -2.36
N GLN A 112 3.77 -3.61 -1.89
CA GLN A 112 3.66 -3.12 -0.52
C GLN A 112 2.30 -2.47 -0.26
N ALA A 113 1.78 -1.73 -1.24
CA ALA A 113 0.44 -1.17 -1.22
C ALA A 113 -0.64 -2.27 -1.14
N LEU A 114 -0.50 -3.34 -1.92
CA LEU A 114 -1.45 -4.47 -1.91
C LEU A 114 -1.43 -5.19 -0.55
N TRP A 115 -0.25 -5.34 0.05
CA TRP A 115 -0.10 -5.90 1.39
C TRP A 115 -0.82 -5.04 2.45
N TRP A 116 -0.59 -3.72 2.45
CA TRP A 116 -1.29 -2.80 3.36
C TRP A 116 -2.81 -2.81 3.17
N ALA A 117 -3.29 -2.83 1.92
CA ALA A 117 -4.73 -2.91 1.64
C ALA A 117 -5.35 -4.21 2.20
N ALA A 118 -4.63 -5.33 2.14
CA ALA A 118 -5.07 -6.61 2.72
C ALA A 118 -5.06 -6.61 4.25
N ASP A 119 -4.08 -5.96 4.86
CA ASP A 119 -3.97 -5.80 6.32
C ASP A 119 -5.10 -4.94 6.90
N ILE A 120 -5.37 -3.79 6.26
CA ILE A 120 -6.48 -2.88 6.63
C ILE A 120 -7.85 -3.48 6.30
N GLY A 121 -7.89 -4.41 5.35
CA GLY A 121 -9.12 -5.06 4.92
C GLY A 121 -9.90 -4.27 3.88
N ASP A 122 -9.24 -3.41 3.11
CA ASP A 122 -9.85 -2.62 2.03
C ASP A 122 -9.97 -3.44 0.74
N TYR A 123 -11.14 -4.02 0.54
CA TYR A 123 -11.45 -4.88 -0.61
C TYR A 123 -11.39 -4.12 -1.95
N ASP A 124 -11.87 -2.88 -1.98
CA ASP A 124 -11.96 -2.10 -3.21
C ASP A 124 -10.57 -1.60 -3.62
N MET A 125 -9.71 -1.26 -2.66
CA MET A 125 -8.32 -0.89 -2.92
C MET A 125 -7.52 -2.09 -3.43
N ILE A 126 -7.76 -3.30 -2.91
CA ILE A 126 -7.14 -4.53 -3.44
C ILE A 126 -7.53 -4.73 -4.90
N LYS A 127 -8.82 -4.61 -5.23
CA LYS A 127 -9.26 -4.71 -6.61
C LYS A 127 -8.58 -3.66 -7.48
N PHE A 128 -8.57 -2.41 -7.03
CA PHE A 128 -7.94 -1.30 -7.73
C PHE A 128 -6.45 -1.52 -7.99
N LEU A 129 -5.68 -1.98 -6.99
CA LEU A 129 -4.25 -2.25 -7.12
C LEU A 129 -3.96 -3.44 -8.05
N LEU A 130 -4.75 -4.52 -7.97
CA LEU A 130 -4.64 -5.66 -8.87
C LEU A 130 -4.95 -5.26 -10.32
N ASP A 131 -5.99 -4.46 -10.54
CA ASP A 131 -6.35 -3.94 -11.86
C ASP A 131 -5.25 -3.00 -12.44
N ASN A 132 -4.40 -2.43 -11.57
CA ASN A 132 -3.23 -1.62 -11.93
C ASN A 132 -1.89 -2.41 -11.92
N GLY A 133 -1.97 -3.74 -11.95
CA GLY A 133 -0.83 -4.62 -12.14
C GLY A 133 0.05 -4.80 -10.90
N ALA A 134 -0.50 -4.67 -9.69
CA ALA A 134 0.19 -5.11 -8.48
C ALA A 134 0.36 -6.63 -8.51
N ASP A 135 1.59 -7.10 -8.25
CA ASP A 135 1.88 -8.53 -8.19
C ASP A 135 1.27 -9.16 -6.92
N VAL A 136 0.31 -10.06 -7.13
CA VAL A 136 -0.40 -10.77 -6.07
C VAL A 136 0.52 -11.68 -5.24
N GLN A 137 1.63 -12.13 -5.81
CA GLN A 137 2.55 -13.04 -5.14
C GLN A 137 3.34 -12.35 -4.03
N GLY A 138 3.58 -11.05 -4.16
CA GLY A 138 4.41 -10.27 -3.25
C GLY A 138 5.87 -10.74 -3.14
N THR A 139 6.62 -10.11 -2.23
CA THR A 139 8.05 -10.34 -2.03
C THR A 139 8.34 -11.10 -0.73
N ASP A 140 9.27 -12.05 -0.78
CA ASP A 140 9.89 -12.69 0.40
C ASP A 140 8.95 -13.25 1.48
N GLY A 141 7.97 -14.04 1.06
CA GLY A 141 7.19 -14.91 1.94
C GLY A 141 5.96 -14.23 2.55
N THR A 142 6.07 -13.00 3.01
CA THR A 142 4.89 -12.24 3.46
C THR A 142 4.06 -11.83 2.24
N THR A 143 2.86 -12.39 2.11
CA THR A 143 1.97 -12.13 0.97
C THR A 143 0.75 -11.34 1.43
N ALA A 144 0.09 -10.65 0.49
CA ALA A 144 -1.22 -10.06 0.77
C ALA A 144 -2.22 -11.12 1.27
N LEU A 145 -2.06 -12.40 0.87
CA LEU A 145 -2.90 -13.51 1.30
C LEU A 145 -2.76 -13.78 2.80
N THR A 146 -1.54 -13.84 3.32
CA THR A 146 -1.32 -14.11 4.76
C THR A 146 -1.85 -12.97 5.62
N SER A 147 -1.69 -11.71 5.19
CA SER A 147 -2.30 -10.57 5.88
C SER A 147 -3.83 -10.58 5.84
N ALA A 148 -4.43 -11.01 4.72
CA ALA A 148 -5.88 -11.17 4.62
C ALA A 148 -6.45 -12.24 5.57
N VAL A 149 -5.65 -13.26 5.90
CA VAL A 149 -6.00 -14.26 6.92
C VAL A 149 -5.96 -13.64 8.32
N HIS A 150 -4.90 -12.89 8.66
CA HIS A 150 -4.80 -12.17 9.94
C HIS A 150 -5.91 -11.13 10.11
N SER A 151 -6.32 -10.44 9.04
CA SER A 151 -7.46 -9.51 9.06
C SER A 151 -8.82 -10.23 9.07
N ARG A 152 -8.83 -11.57 8.98
CA ARG A 152 -10.01 -12.46 9.00
C ARG A 152 -11.04 -12.11 7.92
N ASN A 153 -10.59 -11.53 6.82
CA ASN A 153 -11.46 -11.03 5.76
C ASN A 153 -11.60 -12.04 4.62
N TYR A 154 -12.63 -12.90 4.73
CA TYR A 154 -12.93 -13.95 3.75
C TYR A 154 -13.09 -13.46 2.32
N ARG A 155 -13.64 -12.25 2.12
CA ARG A 155 -13.85 -11.70 0.78
C ARG A 155 -12.52 -11.39 0.11
N ILE A 156 -11.57 -10.85 0.87
CA ILE A 156 -10.24 -10.54 0.37
C ILE A 156 -9.46 -11.82 0.07
N VAL A 157 -9.50 -12.81 0.98
CA VAL A 157 -8.86 -14.12 0.73
C VAL A 157 -9.36 -14.73 -0.58
N LYS A 158 -10.68 -14.74 -0.82
CA LYS A 158 -11.26 -15.20 -2.10
C LYS A 158 -10.75 -14.41 -3.30
N LYS A 159 -10.67 -13.08 -3.18
CA LYS A 159 -10.23 -12.21 -4.28
C LYS A 159 -8.76 -12.44 -4.65
N LEU A 160 -7.89 -12.60 -3.65
CA LEU A 160 -6.47 -12.88 -3.85
C LEU A 160 -6.25 -14.29 -4.43
N MET A 161 -6.99 -15.29 -3.95
CA MET A 161 -7.01 -16.65 -4.54
C MET A 161 -7.45 -16.63 -6.01
N ALA A 162 -8.54 -15.91 -6.31
CA ALA A 162 -9.02 -15.75 -7.68
C ALA A 162 -8.04 -14.97 -8.59
N ALA A 163 -7.15 -14.15 -8.00
CA ALA A 163 -6.09 -13.45 -8.72
C ALA A 163 -4.85 -14.34 -8.98
N GLY A 164 -4.88 -15.62 -8.58
CA GLY A 164 -3.83 -16.59 -8.90
C GLY A 164 -2.64 -16.59 -7.94
N VAL A 165 -2.82 -16.11 -6.70
CA VAL A 165 -1.79 -16.21 -5.67
C VAL A 165 -1.41 -17.68 -5.39
N ASP A 166 -0.13 -17.96 -5.19
CA ASP A 166 0.32 -19.29 -4.78
C ASP A 166 -0.04 -19.52 -3.30
N ILE A 167 -1.12 -20.26 -3.07
CA ILE A 167 -1.59 -20.60 -1.72
C ILE A 167 -0.64 -21.52 -0.94
N SER A 168 0.32 -22.15 -1.63
CA SER A 168 1.33 -23.02 -1.01
C SER A 168 2.55 -22.25 -0.50
N ARG A 169 2.64 -20.96 -0.83
CA ARG A 169 3.74 -20.10 -0.41
C ARG A 169 3.74 -19.95 1.12
N ARG A 170 4.93 -20.09 1.70
CA ARG A 170 5.16 -19.96 3.14
C ARG A 170 5.62 -18.53 3.47
N ASP A 171 5.12 -18.02 4.58
CA ASP A 171 5.49 -16.71 5.13
C ASP A 171 6.88 -16.69 5.77
N GLY A 172 7.27 -15.54 6.32
CA GLY A 172 8.53 -15.41 7.05
C GLY A 172 8.64 -16.30 8.30
N SER A 173 7.53 -16.82 8.82
CA SER A 173 7.49 -17.81 9.90
C SER A 173 7.48 -19.26 9.40
N GLY A 174 7.57 -19.45 8.09
CA GLY A 174 7.54 -20.76 7.45
C GLY A 174 6.15 -21.38 7.41
N ARG A 175 5.06 -20.62 7.54
CA ARG A 175 3.67 -21.13 7.51
C ARG A 175 2.94 -20.72 6.23
N THR A 176 2.10 -21.60 5.70
CA THR A 176 1.16 -21.26 4.62
C THR A 176 -0.03 -20.47 5.16
N ALA A 177 -0.76 -19.78 4.28
CA ALA A 177 -1.99 -19.08 4.67
C ALA A 177 -3.03 -20.02 5.33
N ALA A 178 -3.11 -21.27 4.89
CA ALA A 178 -3.99 -22.28 5.48
C ALA A 178 -3.53 -22.70 6.89
N GLU A 179 -2.22 -22.93 7.09
CA GLU A 179 -1.66 -23.26 8.42
C GLU A 179 -1.83 -22.11 9.42
N ILE A 180 -1.71 -20.85 8.97
CA ILE A 180 -2.01 -19.67 9.80
C ILE A 180 -3.51 -19.67 10.18
N ALA A 181 -4.39 -19.91 9.21
CA ALA A 181 -5.82 -19.98 9.45
C ALA A 181 -6.18 -21.09 10.46
N GLU A 182 -5.56 -22.26 10.39
CA GLU A 182 -5.75 -23.33 11.38
C GLU A 182 -5.27 -22.92 12.77
N PHE A 183 -4.08 -22.33 12.87
CA PHE A 183 -3.52 -21.84 14.14
C PHE A 183 -4.41 -20.78 14.80
N GLU A 184 -5.07 -19.94 14.01
CA GLU A 184 -6.00 -18.90 14.48
C GLU A 184 -7.45 -19.39 14.64
N ASN A 185 -7.71 -20.69 14.50
CA ASN A 185 -9.05 -21.30 14.57
C ASN A 185 -10.04 -20.76 13.51
N LEU A 186 -9.52 -20.39 12.33
CA LEU A 186 -10.26 -19.94 11.15
C LEU A 186 -10.51 -21.13 10.20
N HIS A 187 -11.17 -22.18 10.68
CA HIS A 187 -11.37 -23.44 9.94
C HIS A 187 -11.92 -23.23 8.52
N ARG A 188 -12.90 -22.33 8.37
CA ARG A 188 -13.47 -22.00 7.06
C ARG A 188 -12.45 -21.39 6.08
N MET A 189 -11.44 -20.67 6.57
CA MET A 189 -10.38 -20.10 5.73
C MET A 189 -9.32 -21.13 5.38
N ALA A 190 -8.98 -22.02 6.31
CA ALA A 190 -8.01 -23.09 6.09
C ALA A 190 -8.42 -24.04 4.95
N GLU A 191 -9.73 -24.25 4.78
CA GLU A 191 -10.30 -25.12 3.77
C GLU A 191 -10.49 -24.44 2.39
N MET A 192 -10.18 -23.14 2.26
CA MET A 192 -10.37 -22.41 1.01
C MET A 192 -9.32 -22.83 -0.03
N ARG A 193 -9.78 -23.23 -1.21
CA ARG A 193 -8.98 -23.66 -2.36
C ARG A 193 -9.54 -23.08 -3.64
#